data_AF-A0A960LA52-F1
#
_entry.id   AF-A0A960LA52-F1
#
_cell.length_a   1.000
_cell.length_b   1.000
_cell.length_c   1.000
_cell.angle_alpha   90.00
_cell.angle_beta   90.00
_cell.angle_gamma   90.00
#
_symmetry.space_group_name_H-M   'P 1'
#
loop_
_entity.id
_entity.type
_entity.pdbx_description
1 polymer ?
#
loop_
_entity_poly.entity_id
_entity_poly.type
_entity_poly.pdbx_seq_one_letter_code
_entity_poly.pdbx_strand_id
1 'polypeptide(L)'
;MAEKSNEQSGLYTLTEVSNKTDISMPTLQRYKKLYQSRIPSVGKGRKQRYPEAALAVFEEIKVENLAKRGRPPKDKSEGRAKKAPARGQRKKAAAKATAPAAKETAAQGEELLTLTEVSKRTKISYPTLSRYVKQYSSQLKSKGSGRSRRFYPEALEVFKELRSQSRRGPGSGKAKAAKTNAPKASTPKASKAASAGTVDQGLMKRLAAIEKQLAAIEKKLDKPVQVTLRRG
;
A
#
# COMPACT_ATOMS: atom_id res chain seq x y z
N MET A 1 -42.83 -11.07 -2.91
CA MET A 1 -42.33 -10.01 -2.00
C MET A 1 -42.78 -10.41 -0.61
N ALA A 2 -41.90 -10.97 0.22
CA ALA A 2 -42.28 -11.51 1.53
C ALA A 2 -41.93 -10.49 2.62
N GLU A 3 -42.92 -9.68 3.01
CA GLU A 3 -42.88 -8.91 4.26
C GLU A 3 -43.06 -9.90 5.41
N LYS A 4 -41.95 -10.27 6.06
CA LYS A 4 -41.99 -10.93 7.36
C LYS A 4 -41.94 -9.84 8.44
N SER A 5 -43.12 -9.34 8.78
CA SER A 5 -43.39 -8.71 10.08
C SER A 5 -43.06 -9.74 11.16
N ASN A 6 -41.93 -9.56 11.85
CA ASN A 6 -41.59 -10.37 13.01
C ASN A 6 -41.71 -9.48 14.24
N GLU A 7 -42.73 -9.76 15.04
CA GLU A 7 -43.15 -9.08 16.26
C GLU A 7 -42.18 -9.34 17.42
N GLN A 8 -40.89 -9.07 17.22
CA GLN A 8 -39.96 -8.73 18.29
C GLN A 8 -39.81 -7.21 18.30
N SER A 9 -40.87 -6.51 18.72
CA SER A 9 -41.09 -5.06 18.60
C SER A 9 -40.00 -4.13 19.18
N GLY A 10 -38.92 -4.68 19.73
CA GLY A 10 -37.75 -3.92 20.17
C GLY A 10 -36.40 -4.56 19.88
N LEU A 11 -36.31 -5.66 19.10
CA LEU A 11 -35.06 -6.36 18.82
C LEU A 11 -34.66 -6.23 17.35
N TYR A 12 -33.57 -5.51 17.12
CA TYR A 12 -33.06 -5.18 15.80
C TYR A 12 -31.92 -6.10 15.35
N THR A 13 -31.90 -6.45 14.08
CA THR A 13 -30.70 -7.01 13.44
C THR A 13 -29.67 -5.91 13.15
N LEU A 14 -28.40 -6.29 12.95
CA LEU A 14 -27.37 -5.33 12.56
C LEU A 14 -27.72 -4.54 11.28
N THR A 15 -28.40 -5.19 10.34
CA THR A 15 -28.87 -4.56 9.10
C THR A 15 -29.93 -3.50 9.40
N GLU A 16 -30.89 -3.79 10.28
CA GLU A 16 -31.90 -2.81 10.71
C GLU A 16 -31.29 -1.65 11.49
N VAL A 17 -30.33 -1.92 12.39
CA VAL A 17 -29.56 -0.87 13.09
C VAL A 17 -28.86 0.04 12.08
N SER A 18 -28.29 -0.54 11.01
CA SER A 18 -27.64 0.23 9.93
C SER A 18 -28.59 1.20 9.25
N ASN A 19 -29.79 0.70 8.93
CA ASN A 19 -30.83 1.51 8.27
C ASN A 19 -31.38 2.60 9.20
N LYS A 20 -31.50 2.32 10.51
CA LYS A 20 -32.03 3.29 11.48
C LYS A 20 -31.04 4.40 11.85
N THR A 21 -29.75 4.09 11.96
CA THR A 21 -28.72 5.01 12.49
C THR A 21 -27.87 5.69 11.39
N ASP A 22 -28.09 5.34 10.13
CA ASP A 22 -27.24 5.72 8.99
C ASP A 22 -25.75 5.39 9.19
N ILE A 23 -25.45 4.37 9.99
CA ILE A 23 -24.10 3.88 10.20
C ILE A 23 -23.85 2.72 9.23
N SER A 24 -22.79 2.81 8.44
CA SER A 24 -22.46 1.76 7.47
C SER A 24 -22.22 0.41 8.14
N MET A 25 -22.58 -0.68 7.46
CA MET A 25 -22.45 -2.03 8.02
C MET A 25 -21.05 -2.40 8.53
N PRO A 26 -19.96 -2.10 7.79
CA PRO A 26 -18.61 -2.34 8.28
C PRO A 26 -18.29 -1.59 9.58
N THR A 27 -18.80 -0.38 9.74
CA THR A 27 -18.61 0.42 10.95
C THR A 27 -19.33 -0.19 12.14
N LEU A 28 -20.58 -0.63 11.98
CA LEU A 28 -21.32 -1.32 13.04
C LEU A 28 -20.66 -2.65 13.43
N GLN A 29 -20.15 -3.41 12.46
CA GLN A 29 -19.36 -4.63 12.75
C GLN A 29 -18.08 -4.32 13.54
N ARG A 30 -17.42 -3.20 13.24
CA ARG A 30 -16.26 -2.72 14.03
C ARG A 30 -16.69 -2.30 15.43
N TYR A 31 -17.76 -1.53 15.57
CA TYR A 31 -18.26 -1.07 16.86
C TYR A 31 -18.66 -2.22 17.76
N LYS A 32 -19.36 -3.22 17.21
CA LYS A 32 -19.68 -4.47 17.89
C LYS A 32 -18.44 -5.15 18.49
N LYS A 33 -17.32 -5.19 17.76
CA LYS A 33 -16.07 -5.82 18.22
C LYS A 33 -15.35 -5.00 19.28
N LEU A 34 -15.30 -3.67 19.11
CA LEU A 34 -14.53 -2.78 19.99
C LEU A 34 -15.27 -2.40 21.27
N TYR A 35 -16.60 -2.31 21.20
CA TYR A 35 -17.46 -1.83 22.29
C TYR A 35 -18.46 -2.89 22.74
N GLN A 36 -18.07 -4.17 22.68
CA GLN A 36 -18.94 -5.29 23.02
C GLN A 36 -19.48 -5.22 24.46
N SER A 37 -18.72 -4.65 25.39
CA SER A 37 -19.12 -4.48 26.79
C SER A 37 -20.18 -3.40 27.01
N ARG A 38 -20.24 -2.39 26.13
CA ARG A 38 -21.15 -1.23 26.27
C ARG A 38 -22.46 -1.43 25.51
N ILE A 39 -22.45 -2.24 24.45
CA ILE A 39 -23.62 -2.43 23.58
C ILE A 39 -24.51 -3.54 24.17
N PRO A 40 -25.73 -3.24 24.65
CA PRO A 40 -26.64 -4.27 25.09
C PRO A 40 -27.01 -5.15 23.90
N SER A 41 -27.04 -6.47 24.12
CA SER A 41 -27.42 -7.42 23.07
C SER A 41 -28.11 -8.64 23.66
N VAL A 42 -29.06 -9.18 22.91
CA VAL A 42 -29.84 -10.37 23.26
C VAL A 42 -29.45 -11.50 22.33
N GLY A 43 -29.14 -12.66 22.91
CA GLY A 43 -28.65 -13.83 22.16
C GLY A 43 -27.16 -13.72 21.77
N LYS A 44 -26.66 -14.73 21.05
CA LYS A 44 -25.23 -14.86 20.68
C LYS A 44 -25.07 -15.27 19.22
N GLY A 45 -23.90 -14.96 18.65
CA GLY A 45 -23.52 -15.36 17.29
C GLY A 45 -24.46 -14.83 16.21
N ARG A 46 -24.94 -15.72 15.33
CA ARG A 46 -25.85 -15.37 14.21
C ARG A 46 -27.26 -14.98 14.68
N LYS A 47 -27.67 -15.44 15.87
CA LYS A 47 -28.96 -15.12 16.49
C LYS A 47 -28.89 -13.89 17.39
N GLN A 48 -27.75 -13.21 17.47
CA GLN A 48 -27.62 -11.99 18.25
C GLN A 48 -28.49 -10.88 17.67
N ARG A 49 -29.25 -10.21 18.54
CA ARG A 49 -30.14 -9.08 18.25
C ARG A 49 -29.84 -7.93 19.21
N TYR A 50 -30.23 -6.73 18.83
CA TYR A 50 -29.91 -5.49 19.52
C TYR A 50 -31.21 -4.83 20.00
N PRO A 51 -31.40 -4.64 21.30
CA PRO A 51 -32.56 -3.90 21.79
C PRO A 51 -32.54 -2.44 21.30
N GLU A 52 -33.66 -1.75 21.38
CA GLU A 52 -33.76 -0.33 21.04
C GLU A 52 -32.74 0.55 21.78
N ALA A 53 -32.47 0.25 23.06
CA ALA A 53 -31.44 0.92 23.85
C ALA A 53 -30.02 0.84 23.21
N ALA A 54 -29.75 -0.19 22.40
CA ALA A 54 -28.47 -0.30 21.70
C ALA A 54 -28.32 0.75 20.58
N LEU A 55 -29.41 1.25 20.00
CA LEU A 55 -29.38 2.24 18.93
C LEU A 55 -28.75 3.55 19.42
N ALA A 56 -29.20 4.03 20.59
CA ALA A 56 -28.64 5.22 21.24
C ALA A 56 -27.14 5.05 21.51
N VAL A 57 -26.74 3.89 22.03
CA VAL A 57 -25.32 3.57 22.28
C VAL A 57 -24.49 3.59 20.98
N PHE A 58 -25.03 3.10 19.86
CA PHE A 58 -24.32 3.16 18.57
C PHE A 58 -24.15 4.59 18.06
N GLU A 59 -25.12 5.47 18.30
CA GLU A 59 -25.04 6.89 17.94
C GLU A 59 -24.05 7.66 18.82
N GLU A 60 -24.03 7.41 20.12
CA GLU A 60 -23.02 7.95 21.03
C GLU A 60 -21.60 7.56 20.57
N ILE A 61 -21.39 6.27 20.28
CA ILE A 61 -20.11 5.77 19.77
C ILE A 61 -19.75 6.42 18.42
N LYS A 62 -20.74 6.70 17.56
CA LYS A 62 -20.55 7.40 16.28
C LYS A 62 -20.01 8.81 16.51
N VAL A 63 -20.64 9.58 17.40
CA VAL A 63 -20.24 10.97 17.73
C VAL A 63 -18.86 11.00 18.38
N GLU A 64 -18.59 10.14 19.37
CA GLU A 64 -17.28 10.05 20.03
C GLU A 64 -16.15 9.74 19.04
N ASN A 65 -16.39 8.82 18.10
CA ASN A 65 -15.38 8.46 17.09
C ASN A 65 -15.24 9.51 15.98
N LEU A 66 -16.31 10.23 15.65
CA LEU A 66 -16.23 11.39 14.76
C LEU A 66 -15.37 12.49 15.36
N ALA A 67 -15.49 12.76 16.66
CA ALA A 67 -14.64 13.72 17.36
C ALA A 67 -13.16 13.30 17.39
N LYS A 68 -12.87 12.01 17.57
CA LYS A 68 -11.49 11.48 17.55
C LYS A 68 -10.87 11.47 16.16
N ARG A 69 -11.70 11.37 15.12
CA ARG A 69 -11.27 11.43 13.73
C ARG A 69 -11.04 12.89 13.39
N GLY A 70 -9.89 13.44 13.81
CA GLY A 70 -9.46 14.85 13.72
C GLY A 70 -9.37 15.46 12.31
N ARG A 71 -10.18 14.98 11.38
CA ARG A 71 -10.45 15.57 10.08
C ARG A 71 -11.95 15.91 10.05
N PRO A 72 -12.32 17.21 10.01
CA PRO A 72 -13.72 17.57 9.88
C PRO A 72 -14.31 16.90 8.63
N PRO A 73 -15.51 16.32 8.72
CA PRO A 73 -16.19 15.82 7.54
C PRO A 73 -16.30 16.96 6.54
N LYS A 74 -15.88 16.71 5.30
CA LYS A 74 -16.11 17.65 4.21
C LYS A 74 -17.59 17.58 3.91
N ASP A 75 -18.34 18.56 4.40
CA ASP A 75 -19.78 18.67 4.16
C ASP A 75 -20.07 18.54 2.66
N LYS A 76 -21.08 17.73 2.36
CA LYS A 76 -21.56 17.46 1.00
C LYS A 76 -22.72 18.38 0.60
N SER A 77 -22.86 19.52 1.26
CA SER A 77 -23.82 20.55 0.89
C SER A 77 -23.08 21.85 0.63
N GLU A 78 -23.41 22.44 -0.51
CA GLU A 78 -23.06 23.79 -0.97
C GLU A 78 -21.73 23.97 -1.72
N GLY A 79 -21.87 24.28 -3.01
CA GLY A 79 -20.91 25.09 -3.74
C GLY A 79 -19.67 24.35 -4.24
N ARG A 80 -19.79 23.77 -5.45
CA ARG A 80 -18.64 23.49 -6.32
C ARG A 80 -18.00 24.83 -6.76
N ALA A 81 -17.32 25.51 -5.85
CA ALA A 81 -16.47 26.64 -6.21
C ALA A 81 -15.19 26.09 -6.87
N LYS A 82 -15.09 26.30 -8.19
CA LYS A 82 -13.88 26.06 -8.97
C LYS A 82 -12.75 26.91 -8.38
N LYS A 83 -11.81 26.30 -7.63
CA LYS A 83 -10.53 26.97 -7.30
C LYS A 83 -9.40 26.33 -8.09
N ALA A 84 -8.77 27.18 -8.90
CA ALA A 84 -7.63 26.94 -9.76
C ALA A 84 -6.42 26.32 -9.03
N PRO A 85 -5.46 25.68 -9.74
CA PRO A 85 -4.33 25.03 -9.10
C PRO A 85 -3.34 26.08 -8.58
N ALA A 86 -3.34 26.32 -7.28
CA ALA A 86 -2.32 27.15 -6.62
C ALA A 86 -0.98 26.40 -6.57
N ARG A 87 -0.17 26.61 -7.61
CA ARG A 87 1.28 26.46 -7.59
C ARG A 87 1.84 27.65 -6.81
N GLY A 88 2.57 27.41 -5.72
CA GLY A 88 3.42 28.44 -5.11
C GLY A 88 3.29 28.58 -3.60
N GLN A 89 4.39 28.21 -2.93
CA GLN A 89 4.99 28.90 -1.78
C GLN A 89 4.07 29.45 -0.68
N ARG A 90 4.11 28.81 0.49
CA ARG A 90 3.98 29.54 1.76
C ARG A 90 5.17 29.23 2.66
N LYS A 91 6.05 30.23 2.74
CA LYS A 91 7.01 30.43 3.83
C LYS A 91 6.29 30.94 5.09
N LYS A 92 6.99 30.77 6.23
CA LYS A 92 6.82 31.33 7.58
C LYS A 92 5.95 30.46 8.52
N ALA A 93 6.56 29.82 9.54
CA ALA A 93 6.99 30.38 10.84
C ALA A 93 5.77 30.88 11.64
N ALA A 94 5.55 30.59 12.92
CA ALA A 94 6.22 29.80 13.93
C ALA A 94 5.14 29.45 14.97
N ALA A 95 5.16 28.24 15.53
CA ALA A 95 4.51 27.96 16.80
C ALA A 95 5.49 27.15 17.63
N LYS A 96 6.07 27.87 18.57
CA LYS A 96 7.03 27.45 19.59
C LYS A 96 6.29 26.52 20.56
N ALA A 97 6.52 25.21 20.44
CA ALA A 97 6.27 24.26 21.51
C ALA A 97 7.62 23.58 21.81
N THR A 98 8.15 23.95 22.96
CA THR A 98 9.37 23.46 23.58
C THR A 98 9.34 21.94 23.72
N ALA A 99 10.13 21.26 22.90
CA ALA A 99 10.73 19.98 23.25
C ALA A 99 12.25 20.18 23.19
N PRO A 100 12.99 19.86 24.25
CA PRO A 100 14.41 20.17 24.33
C PRO A 100 15.15 19.47 23.20
N ALA A 101 15.95 20.27 22.49
CA ALA A 101 17.03 19.81 21.66
C ALA A 101 17.86 18.81 22.49
N ALA A 102 17.73 17.53 22.15
CA ALA A 102 18.74 16.54 22.52
C ALA A 102 19.99 16.92 21.75
N LYS A 103 20.81 17.73 22.42
CA LYS A 103 22.18 18.11 22.12
C LYS A 103 22.87 17.16 21.15
N GLU A 104 23.27 17.73 20.02
CA GLU A 104 24.57 17.48 19.43
C GLU A 104 25.63 17.58 20.54
N THR A 105 26.03 16.45 21.12
CA THR A 105 27.36 16.14 21.66
C THR A 105 27.35 14.71 22.19
N ALA A 106 27.46 13.73 21.30
CA ALA A 106 28.27 12.55 21.58
C ALA A 106 29.46 12.69 20.63
N ALA A 107 30.45 13.47 21.04
CA ALA A 107 31.67 12.93 21.64
C ALA A 107 32.48 12.18 20.57
N GLN A 108 33.61 12.80 20.24
CA GLN A 108 34.68 12.29 19.40
C GLN A 108 35.06 10.87 19.85
N GLY A 109 34.42 9.88 19.24
CA GLY A 109 34.57 8.47 19.59
C GLY A 109 34.20 7.56 18.45
N GLU A 110 33.10 7.81 17.74
CA GLU A 110 32.72 7.11 16.49
C GLU A 110 31.53 7.88 15.87
N GLU A 111 31.75 8.65 14.78
CA GLU A 111 30.69 9.45 14.12
C GLU A 111 29.64 8.52 13.48
N LEU A 112 28.56 8.22 14.21
CA LEU A 112 27.49 7.34 13.75
C LEU A 112 26.50 8.10 12.88
N LEU A 113 26.42 7.69 11.61
CA LEU A 113 25.65 8.35 10.57
C LEU A 113 24.23 7.82 10.45
N THR A 114 23.28 8.72 10.24
CA THR A 114 21.93 8.35 9.81
C THR A 114 21.90 8.00 8.32
N LEU A 115 20.92 7.21 7.87
CA LEU A 115 20.70 6.97 6.44
C LEU A 115 20.48 8.27 5.64
N THR A 116 19.94 9.30 6.29
CA THR A 116 19.75 10.62 5.68
C THR A 116 21.09 11.32 5.44
N GLU A 117 22.01 11.26 6.40
CA GLU A 117 23.38 11.78 6.22
C GLU A 117 24.16 10.98 5.17
N VAL A 118 24.06 9.64 5.21
CA VAL A 118 24.65 8.76 4.18
C VAL A 118 24.14 9.14 2.79
N SER A 119 22.84 9.41 2.64
CA SER A 119 22.24 9.85 1.37
C SER A 119 22.84 11.16 0.87
N LYS A 120 23.02 12.15 1.76
CA LYS A 120 23.66 13.43 1.43
C LYS A 120 25.12 13.25 1.00
N ARG A 121 25.90 12.44 1.74
CA ARG A 121 27.33 12.21 1.47
C ARG A 121 27.58 11.38 0.20
N THR A 122 26.78 10.35 -0.04
CA THR A 122 26.98 9.40 -1.17
C THR A 122 26.20 9.73 -2.42
N LYS A 123 25.23 10.67 -2.36
CA LYS A 123 24.26 10.96 -3.43
C LYS A 123 23.43 9.74 -3.86
N ILE A 124 23.32 8.72 -3.02
CA ILE A 124 22.45 7.57 -3.23
C ILE A 124 21.08 7.88 -2.63
N SER A 125 20.00 7.55 -3.35
CA SER A 125 18.65 7.81 -2.86
C SER A 125 18.33 6.99 -1.60
N TYR A 126 17.63 7.60 -0.65
CA TYR A 126 17.18 6.94 0.59
C TYR A 126 16.51 5.57 0.37
N PRO A 127 15.57 5.36 -0.58
CA PRO A 127 14.99 4.04 -0.80
C PRO A 127 16.00 3.00 -1.28
N THR A 128 17.03 3.42 -2.05
CA THR A 128 18.13 2.52 -2.44
C THR A 128 18.97 2.13 -1.24
N LEU A 129 19.32 3.08 -0.37
CA LEU A 129 20.05 2.78 0.86
C LEU A 129 19.26 1.84 1.78
N SER A 130 17.96 2.08 1.96
CA SER A 130 17.08 1.20 2.72
C SER A 130 17.06 -0.23 2.15
N ARG A 131 17.03 -0.36 0.81
CA ARG A 131 17.15 -1.67 0.14
C ARG A 131 18.48 -2.35 0.43
N TYR A 132 19.60 -1.61 0.35
CA TYR A 132 20.93 -2.14 0.65
C TYR A 132 21.06 -2.59 2.10
N VAL A 133 20.53 -1.82 3.05
CA VAL A 133 20.51 -2.22 4.46
C VAL A 133 19.73 -3.52 4.67
N LYS A 134 18.65 -3.74 3.92
CA LYS A 134 17.87 -4.98 4.00
C LYS A 134 18.59 -6.18 3.37
N GLN A 135 19.32 -5.96 2.27
CA GLN A 135 19.98 -7.04 1.52
C GLN A 135 21.37 -7.39 2.07
N TYR A 136 22.10 -6.40 2.59
CA TYR A 136 23.51 -6.49 2.97
C TYR A 136 23.71 -6.09 4.44
N SER A 137 22.76 -6.45 5.32
CA SER A 137 22.83 -6.09 6.74
C SER A 137 24.05 -6.67 7.46
N SER A 138 24.59 -7.81 6.99
CA SER A 138 25.76 -8.47 7.56
C SER A 138 27.08 -7.76 7.24
N GLN A 139 27.16 -7.08 6.09
CA GLN A 139 28.37 -6.37 5.63
C GLN A 139 28.44 -4.95 6.19
N LEU A 140 27.29 -4.36 6.52
CA LEU A 140 27.19 -2.99 7.01
C LEU A 140 27.34 -2.94 8.52
N LYS A 141 28.52 -2.54 8.99
CA LYS A 141 28.74 -2.21 10.40
C LYS A 141 27.73 -1.13 10.81
N SER A 142 26.90 -1.44 11.80
CA SER A 142 25.87 -0.52 12.31
C SER A 142 25.67 -0.69 13.81
N LYS A 143 25.30 0.40 14.48
CA LYS A 143 24.97 0.43 15.91
C LYS A 143 23.46 0.61 16.07
N GLY A 144 22.84 -0.20 16.92
CA GLY A 144 21.41 -0.18 17.18
C GLY A 144 20.56 -0.92 16.12
N SER A 145 19.25 -0.94 16.33
CA SER A 145 18.31 -1.71 15.52
C SER A 145 17.10 -0.89 15.08
N GLY A 146 16.40 -1.35 14.04
CA GLY A 146 15.20 -0.70 13.53
C GLY A 146 15.40 0.80 13.20
N ARG A 147 14.61 1.67 13.84
CA ARG A 147 14.59 3.12 13.58
C ARG A 147 15.76 3.87 14.22
N SER A 148 16.36 3.32 15.27
CA SER A 148 17.54 3.90 15.93
C SER A 148 18.85 3.42 15.31
N ARG A 149 18.80 2.54 14.29
CA ARG A 149 20.00 2.08 13.59
C ARG A 149 20.79 3.26 13.01
N ARG A 150 22.09 3.29 13.29
CA ARG A 150 23.08 4.23 12.74
C ARG A 150 24.25 3.46 12.16
N PHE A 151 24.95 4.06 11.21
CA PHE A 151 26.01 3.42 10.43
C PHE A 151 27.34 4.05 10.74
N TYR A 152 28.38 3.23 10.79
CA TYR A 152 29.76 3.73 10.91
C TYR A 152 30.18 4.48 9.63
N PRO A 153 31.16 5.39 9.70
CA PRO A 153 31.66 6.09 8.52
C PRO A 153 32.24 5.11 7.48
N GLU A 154 32.80 3.98 7.91
CA GLU A 154 33.25 2.87 7.04
C GLU A 154 32.13 2.33 6.13
N ALA A 155 30.87 2.36 6.60
CA ALA A 155 29.74 1.90 5.81
C ALA A 155 29.51 2.75 4.55
N LEU A 156 30.02 4.00 4.51
CA LEU A 156 29.93 4.85 3.32
C LEU A 156 30.65 4.24 2.12
N GLU A 157 31.79 3.59 2.35
CA GLU A 157 32.57 2.93 1.30
C GLU A 157 31.83 1.72 0.76
N VAL A 158 31.31 0.89 1.66
CA VAL A 158 30.46 -0.26 1.31
C VAL A 158 29.23 0.19 0.50
N PHE A 159 28.58 1.29 0.87
CA PHE A 159 27.44 1.82 0.09
C PHE A 159 27.85 2.32 -1.30
N LYS A 160 29.03 2.93 -1.45
CA LYS A 160 29.57 3.34 -2.76
C LYS A 160 29.89 2.12 -3.63
N GLU A 161 30.48 1.09 -3.05
CA GLU A 161 30.79 -0.17 -3.72
C GLU A 161 29.52 -0.90 -4.15
N LEU A 162 28.54 -1.05 -3.26
CA LEU A 162 27.24 -1.60 -3.61
C LEU A 162 26.54 -0.78 -4.70
N ARG A 163 26.78 0.53 -4.78
CA ARG A 163 26.26 1.37 -5.85
C ARG A 163 26.96 1.14 -7.18
N SER A 164 28.28 0.94 -7.20
CA SER A 164 29.02 0.63 -8.43
C SER A 164 28.67 -0.78 -8.93
N GLN A 165 28.59 -1.76 -8.06
CA GLN A 165 28.18 -3.14 -8.38
C GLN A 165 26.73 -3.23 -8.88
N SER A 166 25.83 -2.43 -8.28
CA SER A 166 24.40 -2.39 -8.64
C SER A 166 24.10 -1.52 -9.87
N ARG A 167 25.11 -0.86 -10.47
CA ARG A 167 24.99 -0.34 -11.84
C ARG A 167 24.97 -1.53 -12.81
N ARG A 168 23.91 -2.34 -12.74
CA ARG A 168 23.53 -3.30 -13.75
C ARG A 168 23.19 -2.52 -15.03
N GLY A 169 24.20 -2.40 -15.88
CA GLY A 169 24.09 -2.12 -17.30
C GLY A 169 23.98 -0.65 -17.73
N PRO A 170 24.61 -0.27 -18.86
CA PRO A 170 24.30 0.96 -19.58
C PRO A 170 22.94 0.77 -20.26
N GLY A 171 21.85 1.08 -19.56
CA GLY A 171 20.53 0.69 -20.07
C GLY A 171 19.32 1.43 -19.51
N SER A 172 19.43 2.71 -19.10
CA SER A 172 18.22 3.52 -18.85
C SER A 172 18.42 5.04 -18.82
N GLY A 173 19.42 5.58 -19.52
CA GLY A 173 19.64 7.02 -19.52
C GLY A 173 20.43 7.49 -20.72
N LYS A 174 19.71 8.05 -21.70
CA LYS A 174 20.17 8.64 -22.99
C LYS A 174 20.11 7.71 -24.21
N ALA A 175 18.93 7.20 -24.55
CA ALA A 175 18.49 7.31 -25.93
C ALA A 175 17.68 8.61 -26.03
N LYS A 176 18.21 9.62 -26.73
CA LYS A 176 17.44 10.80 -27.12
C LYS A 176 16.33 10.31 -28.06
N ALA A 177 15.14 10.07 -27.53
CA ALA A 177 13.96 9.90 -28.37
C ALA A 177 13.68 11.25 -29.04
N ALA A 178 13.94 11.30 -30.35
CA ALA A 178 13.51 12.38 -31.20
C ALA A 178 12.00 12.59 -31.01
N LYS A 179 11.61 13.85 -30.86
CA LYS A 179 10.21 14.28 -30.81
C LYS A 179 9.58 13.98 -32.16
N THR A 180 8.76 12.94 -32.25
CA THR A 180 7.67 12.88 -33.22
C THR A 180 6.38 13.12 -32.45
N ASN A 181 5.76 14.27 -32.73
CA ASN A 181 4.46 14.63 -32.20
C ASN A 181 3.40 13.69 -32.81
N ALA A 182 2.87 12.78 -32.01
CA ALA A 182 1.64 12.06 -32.32
C ALA A 182 0.63 12.29 -31.18
N PRO A 183 -0.62 12.72 -31.47
CA PRO A 183 -1.60 13.06 -30.44
C PRO A 183 -2.09 11.81 -29.68
N LYS A 184 -2.19 11.99 -28.36
CA LYS A 184 -2.68 11.01 -27.38
C LYS A 184 -4.12 10.57 -27.67
N ALA A 185 -4.32 9.28 -27.92
CA ALA A 185 -5.60 8.62 -27.68
C ALA A 185 -5.77 8.40 -26.17
N SER A 186 -6.88 8.90 -25.64
CA SER A 186 -7.36 8.76 -24.28
C SER A 186 -7.70 7.30 -23.96
N THR A 187 -7.16 6.76 -22.87
CA THR A 187 -7.71 5.53 -22.25
C THR A 187 -8.56 5.93 -21.02
N PRO A 188 -9.82 5.47 -20.93
CA PRO A 188 -10.69 5.80 -19.83
C PRO A 188 -10.36 4.96 -18.58
N LYS A 189 -10.61 5.59 -17.43
CA LYS A 189 -10.48 5.04 -16.09
C LYS A 189 -11.89 4.74 -15.55
N ALA A 190 -12.29 3.47 -15.54
CA ALA A 190 -13.40 2.84 -14.79
C ALA A 190 -13.47 1.39 -15.32
N SER A 191 -13.87 0.33 -14.65
CA SER A 191 -14.63 0.11 -13.42
C SER A 191 -14.51 -1.39 -13.10
N LYS A 192 -14.72 -1.71 -11.84
CA LYS A 192 -15.01 -3.03 -11.29
C LYS A 192 -16.15 -3.73 -12.08
N ALA A 193 -15.86 -4.85 -12.74
CA ALA A 193 -16.74 -6.00 -13.07
C ALA A 193 -16.28 -6.68 -14.37
N ALA A 194 -15.52 -7.77 -14.26
CA ALA A 194 -15.39 -8.78 -15.33
C ALA A 194 -15.90 -10.08 -14.68
N SER A 195 -17.16 -10.48 -14.84
CA SER A 195 -17.83 -10.97 -16.07
C SER A 195 -17.06 -12.12 -16.71
N ALA A 196 -17.69 -13.30 -16.68
CA ALA A 196 -17.13 -14.60 -16.98
C ALA A 196 -16.83 -14.85 -18.48
N GLY A 197 -16.67 -13.80 -19.30
CA GLY A 197 -16.48 -13.91 -20.75
C GLY A 197 -15.05 -13.69 -21.26
N THR A 198 -14.12 -13.20 -20.44
CA THR A 198 -12.74 -12.89 -20.89
C THR A 198 -11.73 -14.01 -20.55
N VAL A 199 -12.13 -15.00 -19.76
CA VAL A 199 -11.26 -16.13 -19.37
C VAL A 199 -10.99 -17.04 -20.58
N ASP A 200 -11.97 -17.24 -21.46
CA ASP A 200 -11.84 -18.12 -22.63
C ASP A 200 -10.84 -17.61 -23.67
N GLN A 201 -10.80 -16.31 -23.96
CA GLN A 201 -9.85 -15.78 -24.95
C GLN A 201 -8.39 -15.92 -24.49
N GLY A 202 -8.15 -15.89 -23.18
CA GLY A 202 -6.81 -16.12 -22.61
C GLY A 202 -6.40 -17.59 -22.69
N LEU A 203 -7.33 -18.51 -22.46
CA LEU A 203 -7.08 -19.95 -22.56
C LEU A 203 -6.85 -20.40 -24.00
N MET A 204 -7.65 -19.91 -24.96
CA MET A 204 -7.49 -20.21 -26.38
C MET A 204 -6.12 -19.79 -26.93
N LYS A 205 -5.62 -18.61 -26.52
CA LYS A 205 -4.27 -18.16 -26.90
C LYS A 205 -3.15 -19.03 -26.31
N ARG A 206 -3.36 -19.58 -25.10
CA ARG A 206 -2.40 -20.50 -24.46
C ARG A 206 -2.41 -21.86 -25.13
N LEU A 207 -3.57 -22.39 -25.50
CA LEU A 207 -3.69 -23.65 -26.24
C LEU A 207 -2.97 -23.55 -27.60
N ALA A 208 -3.25 -22.49 -28.37
CA ALA A 208 -2.57 -22.26 -29.66
C ALA A 208 -1.05 -22.09 -29.52
N ALA A 209 -0.56 -21.58 -28.39
CA ALA A 209 0.88 -21.48 -28.11
C ALA A 209 1.50 -22.86 -27.80
N ILE A 210 0.78 -23.71 -27.07
CA ILE A 210 1.21 -25.08 -26.75
C ILE A 210 1.25 -25.93 -28.01
N GLU A 211 0.24 -25.84 -28.87
CA GLU A 211 0.21 -26.56 -30.17
C GLU A 211 1.41 -26.18 -31.06
N LYS A 212 1.75 -24.88 -31.13
CA LYS A 212 2.94 -24.42 -31.85
C LYS A 212 4.25 -24.97 -31.26
N GLN A 213 4.33 -25.13 -29.95
CA GLN A 213 5.49 -25.71 -29.30
C GLN A 213 5.63 -27.20 -29.60
N LEU A 214 4.52 -27.94 -29.59
CA LEU A 214 4.53 -29.37 -29.95
C LEU A 214 4.96 -29.59 -31.40
N ALA A 215 4.38 -28.85 -32.34
CA ALA A 215 4.78 -28.94 -33.76
C ALA A 215 6.26 -28.58 -34.00
N ALA A 216 6.81 -27.66 -33.20
CA ALA A 216 8.24 -27.32 -33.28
C ALA A 216 9.15 -28.40 -32.69
N ILE A 217 8.67 -29.17 -31.71
CA ILE A 217 9.39 -30.31 -31.12
C ILE A 217 9.36 -31.49 -32.09
N GLU A 218 8.22 -31.81 -32.69
CA GLU A 218 8.11 -32.85 -33.73
C GLU A 218 9.09 -32.61 -34.87
N LYS A 219 9.16 -31.39 -35.41
CA LYS A 219 10.13 -31.00 -36.44
C LYS A 219 11.60 -31.12 -36.02
N LYS A 220 11.89 -31.12 -34.72
CA LYS A 220 13.25 -31.33 -34.19
C LYS A 220 13.57 -32.81 -34.01
N LEU A 221 12.55 -33.64 -33.73
CA LEU A 221 12.69 -35.08 -33.60
C LEU A 221 12.84 -35.78 -34.96
N ASP A 222 12.21 -35.25 -36.02
CA ASP A 222 12.38 -35.76 -37.39
C ASP A 222 13.79 -35.54 -37.96
N LYS A 223 14.65 -34.78 -37.28
CA LYS A 223 16.03 -34.58 -37.72
C LYS A 223 16.89 -35.73 -37.21
N PRO A 224 17.61 -36.46 -38.09
CA PRO A 224 18.50 -37.51 -37.65
C PRO A 224 19.58 -36.92 -36.75
N VAL A 225 19.64 -37.40 -35.50
CA VAL A 225 20.68 -37.00 -34.54
C VAL A 225 21.96 -37.72 -34.91
N GLN A 226 22.94 -36.98 -35.43
CA GLN A 226 24.29 -37.52 -35.63
C GLN A 226 25.00 -37.63 -34.28
N VAL A 227 25.06 -38.85 -33.74
CA VAL A 227 25.84 -39.16 -32.54
C VAL A 227 27.27 -39.48 -32.96
N THR A 228 28.18 -38.52 -32.81
CA THR A 228 29.60 -38.76 -33.00
C THR A 228 30.19 -39.35 -31.72
N LEU A 229 30.45 -40.67 -31.71
CA LEU A 229 31.16 -41.33 -30.62
C LEU A 229 32.67 -41.05 -30.74
N ARG A 230 33.20 -40.24 -29.83
CA ARG A 230 34.64 -40.00 -29.71
C ARG A 230 35.24 -41.17 -28.91
N ARG A 231 35.80 -42.16 -29.60
CA ARG A 231 36.60 -43.23 -28.98
C ARG A 231 37.91 -42.63 -28.48
N GLY A 232 38.13 -42.70 -27.18
CA GLY A 232 39.44 -42.61 -26.53
C GLY A 232 39.90 -43.99 -26.11
#